data_AF-A0A5C3FYD1-F1
#
_entry.id   AF-A0A5C3FYD1-F1
#
_cell.length_a   1.000
_cell.length_b   1.000
_cell.length_c   1.000
_cell.angle_alpha   90.00
_cell.angle_beta   90.00
_cell.angle_gamma   90.00
#
_symmetry.space_group_name_H-M   'P 1'
#
loop_
_entity.id
_entity.type
_entity.pdbx_description
1 polymer ?
#
loop_
_entity_poly.entity_id
_entity_poly.type
_entity_poly.pdbx_seq_one_letter_code
_entity_poly.pdbx_strand_id
1 'polypeptide(L)'
;MIYTSALLTYCVFETAPSHLKPRFRILLPSSLFAMVAWITAVYLRNGNPVFHQCAYAAIQILSTLRVISLLTATPSPLTSAAGKARKKEITRLYLFGAVIFLTGFGVWNVDNIFCAQLRAARQYVGYPWAVFLEGHGWWHILTGYGAYSLITAGSLLALCYKEEPANFELTKAAFPIVKRVKPYSPPKARRKITQ
;
A
#
# COMPACT_ATOMS: atom_id res chain seq x y z
N MET A 1 -1.75 10.02 -6.61
CA MET A 1 -2.54 8.78 -6.35
C MET A 1 -2.29 7.71 -7.40
N ILE A 2 -2.60 7.93 -8.70
CA ILE A 2 -2.41 6.89 -9.75
C ILE A 2 -0.94 6.49 -9.96
N TYR A 3 -0.04 7.45 -10.17
CA TYR A 3 1.40 7.17 -10.40
C TYR A 3 2.03 6.35 -9.27
N THR A 4 1.81 6.79 -8.03
CA THR A 4 2.33 6.11 -6.83
C THR A 4 1.71 4.73 -6.67
N SER A 5 0.43 4.55 -6.98
CA SER A 5 -0.22 3.24 -6.90
C SER A 5 0.34 2.27 -7.94
N ALA A 6 0.56 2.73 -9.17
CA ALA A 6 1.19 1.91 -10.21
C ALA A 6 2.60 1.46 -9.81
N LEU A 7 3.40 2.34 -9.19
CA LEU A 7 4.71 1.99 -8.66
C LEU A 7 4.61 0.92 -7.54
N LEU A 8 3.65 1.07 -6.61
CA LEU A 8 3.44 0.09 -5.55
C LEU A 8 2.94 -1.25 -6.11
N THR A 9 2.06 -1.22 -7.10
CA THR A 9 1.61 -2.42 -7.84
C THR A 9 2.82 -3.13 -8.45
N TYR A 10 3.72 -2.40 -9.11
CA TYR A 10 4.97 -2.96 -9.63
C TYR A 10 5.76 -3.67 -8.52
N CYS A 11 6.04 -2.98 -7.41
CA CYS A 11 6.81 -3.54 -6.28
C CYS A 11 6.18 -4.82 -5.71
N VAL A 12 4.86 -4.85 -5.56
CA VAL A 12 4.13 -5.98 -4.98
C VAL A 12 4.04 -7.15 -5.98
N PHE A 13 3.81 -6.89 -7.26
CA PHE A 13 3.74 -7.95 -8.28
C PHE A 13 5.10 -8.58 -8.58
N GLU A 14 6.18 -7.79 -8.56
CA GLU A 14 7.57 -8.25 -8.70
C GLU A 14 8.21 -8.74 -7.39
N THR A 15 7.41 -8.89 -6.33
CA THR A 15 7.90 -9.51 -5.10
C THR A 15 8.23 -10.98 -5.34
N ALA A 16 9.53 -11.28 -5.26
CA ALA A 16 10.14 -12.60 -5.38
C ALA A 16 11.47 -12.62 -4.60
N PRO A 17 12.00 -13.81 -4.29
CA PRO A 17 13.36 -13.97 -3.76
C PRO A 17 14.42 -13.21 -4.56
N SER A 18 15.34 -12.55 -3.86
CA SER A 18 16.35 -11.64 -4.45
C SER A 18 17.27 -12.31 -5.47
N HIS A 19 17.48 -13.61 -5.35
CA HIS A 19 18.32 -14.40 -6.26
C HIS A 19 17.60 -14.84 -7.54
N LEU A 20 16.28 -14.61 -7.64
CA LEU A 20 15.50 -14.94 -8.83
C LEU A 20 15.33 -13.72 -9.74
N LYS A 21 15.18 -13.98 -11.04
CA LYS A 21 14.83 -12.92 -12.00
C LYS A 21 13.40 -12.41 -11.73
N PRO A 22 13.12 -11.13 -12.01
CA PRO A 22 11.77 -10.58 -11.98
C PRO A 22 10.80 -11.47 -12.77
N ARG A 23 9.59 -11.66 -12.23
CA ARG A 23 8.60 -12.60 -12.76
C ARG A 23 8.10 -12.15 -14.13
N PHE A 24 7.78 -10.87 -14.27
CA PHE A 24 7.20 -10.31 -15.49
C PHE A 24 8.20 -9.47 -16.28
N ARG A 25 9.40 -9.22 -15.74
CA ARG A 25 10.50 -8.52 -16.41
C ARG A 25 10.05 -7.15 -16.93
N ILE A 26 10.22 -6.88 -18.23
CA ILE A 26 9.85 -5.62 -18.87
C ILE A 26 8.34 -5.51 -19.14
N LEU A 27 7.61 -6.63 -19.19
CA LEU A 27 6.20 -6.64 -19.57
C LEU A 27 5.34 -5.86 -18.57
N LEU A 28 5.55 -6.08 -17.27
CA LEU A 28 4.79 -5.40 -16.22
C LEU A 28 5.07 -3.89 -16.13
N PRO A 29 6.33 -3.40 -16.05
CA PRO A 29 6.56 -1.97 -16.01
C PRO A 29 6.07 -1.26 -17.28
N SER A 30 6.23 -1.88 -18.46
CA SER A 30 5.67 -1.33 -19.71
C SER A 30 4.15 -1.29 -19.71
N SER A 31 3.47 -2.33 -19.22
CA SER A 31 2.01 -2.35 -19.14
C SER A 31 1.46 -1.34 -18.13
N LEU A 32 2.10 -1.20 -16.97
CA LEU A 32 1.75 -0.19 -15.97
C LEU A 32 1.99 1.23 -16.48
N PHE A 33 3.10 1.47 -17.19
CA PHE A 33 3.37 2.76 -17.81
C PHE A 33 2.32 3.11 -18.86
N ALA A 34 2.00 2.17 -19.77
CA ALA A 34 0.98 2.36 -20.78
C ALA A 34 -0.40 2.63 -20.15
N MET A 35 -0.77 1.88 -19.11
CA MET A 35 -2.02 2.08 -18.36
C MET A 35 -2.09 3.48 -17.74
N VAL A 36 -1.01 3.93 -17.09
CA VAL A 36 -0.94 5.26 -16.46
C VAL A 36 -1.03 6.37 -17.50
N ALA A 37 -0.30 6.24 -18.62
CA ALA A 37 -0.36 7.20 -19.73
C ALA A 37 -1.77 7.28 -20.33
N TRP A 38 -2.42 6.13 -20.53
CA TRP A 38 -3.79 6.04 -20.99
C TRP A 38 -4.79 6.73 -20.04
N ILE A 39 -4.76 6.39 -18.75
CA ILE A 39 -5.62 7.01 -17.73
C ILE A 39 -5.42 8.52 -17.73
N THR A 40 -4.18 8.98 -17.81
CA THR A 40 -3.84 10.42 -17.84
C THR A 40 -4.45 11.10 -19.06
N ALA A 41 -4.25 10.55 -20.26
CA ALA A 41 -4.77 11.11 -21.50
C ALA A 41 -6.31 11.16 -21.52
N VAL A 42 -6.98 10.09 -21.09
CA VAL A 42 -8.43 10.03 -21.00
C VAL A 42 -8.97 11.04 -20.00
N TYR A 43 -8.34 11.13 -18.82
CA TYR A 43 -8.77 12.07 -17.78
C TYR A 43 -8.59 13.53 -18.20
N LEU A 44 -7.50 13.87 -18.88
CA LEU A 44 -7.30 15.22 -19.44
C LEU A 44 -8.32 15.57 -20.52
N ARG A 45 -8.84 14.59 -21.25
CA ARG A 45 -9.87 14.82 -22.28
C ARG A 45 -11.28 14.94 -21.70
N ASN A 46 -11.65 14.12 -20.72
CA ASN A 46 -13.02 14.05 -20.21
C ASN A 46 -13.26 14.84 -18.91
N GLY A 47 -12.22 15.15 -18.15
CA GLY A 47 -12.31 15.82 -16.85
C GLY A 47 -13.14 15.09 -15.79
N ASN A 48 -13.54 13.83 -16.02
CA ASN A 48 -14.52 13.15 -15.19
C ASN A 48 -13.86 12.55 -13.93
N PRO A 49 -14.12 13.08 -12.72
CA PRO A 49 -13.49 12.61 -11.50
C PRO A 49 -13.88 11.17 -11.13
N VAL A 50 -15.07 10.71 -11.53
CA VAL A 50 -15.54 9.33 -11.27
C VAL A 50 -14.70 8.33 -12.05
N PHE A 51 -14.34 8.62 -13.30
CA PHE A 51 -13.43 7.77 -14.09
C PHE A 51 -12.10 7.57 -13.36
N HIS A 52 -11.50 8.66 -12.88
CA HIS A 52 -10.23 8.61 -12.16
C HIS A 52 -10.35 7.85 -10.83
N GLN A 53 -11.46 8.00 -10.10
CA GLN A 53 -11.74 7.25 -8.86
C GLN A 53 -11.86 5.74 -9.12
N CYS A 54 -12.62 5.35 -10.15
CA CYS A 54 -12.77 3.94 -10.53
C CYS A 54 -11.43 3.32 -10.95
N ALA A 55 -10.63 4.04 -11.74
CA ALA A 55 -9.29 3.60 -12.14
C ALA A 55 -8.38 3.42 -10.93
N TYR A 56 -8.40 4.36 -9.99
CA TYR A 56 -7.65 4.26 -8.73
C TYR A 56 -8.09 3.04 -7.91
N ALA A 57 -9.41 2.86 -7.71
CA ALA A 57 -9.96 1.74 -6.95
C ALA A 57 -9.56 0.38 -7.56
N ALA A 58 -9.61 0.25 -8.89
CA ALA A 58 -9.19 -0.96 -9.57
C ALA A 58 -7.72 -1.32 -9.30
N ILE A 59 -6.81 -0.35 -9.38
CA ILE A 59 -5.38 -0.55 -9.09
C ILE A 59 -5.18 -0.99 -7.62
N GLN A 60 -5.90 -0.38 -6.68
CA GLN A 60 -5.81 -0.70 -5.26
C GLN A 60 -6.35 -2.09 -4.94
N ILE A 61 -7.46 -2.50 -5.57
CA ILE A 61 -8.03 -3.85 -5.42
C ILE A 61 -7.05 -4.90 -5.93
N LEU A 62 -6.52 -4.72 -7.15
CA LEU A 62 -5.54 -5.66 -7.72
C LEU A 62 -4.27 -5.79 -6.86
N SER A 63 -3.76 -4.66 -6.37
CA SER A 63 -2.60 -4.64 -5.47
C SER A 63 -2.90 -5.36 -4.16
N THR A 64 -4.08 -5.14 -3.58
CA THR A 64 -4.51 -5.79 -2.34
C THR A 64 -4.68 -7.30 -2.52
N LEU A 65 -5.31 -7.74 -3.61
CA LEU A 65 -5.44 -9.16 -3.94
C LEU A 65 -4.06 -9.82 -4.07
N ARG A 66 -3.10 -9.13 -4.69
CA ARG A 66 -1.72 -9.64 -4.78
C ARG A 66 -1.05 -9.72 -3.41
N VAL A 67 -1.20 -8.71 -2.54
CA VAL A 67 -0.71 -8.76 -1.15
C VAL A 67 -1.30 -9.96 -0.40
N ILE A 68 -2.61 -10.17 -0.50
CA ILE A 68 -3.29 -11.33 0.11
C ILE A 68 -2.69 -12.63 -0.43
N SER A 69 -2.50 -12.74 -1.75
CA SER A 69 -1.89 -13.93 -2.37
C SER A 69 -0.49 -14.23 -1.82
N LEU A 70 0.33 -13.20 -1.54
CA LEU A 70 1.66 -13.37 -0.96
C LEU A 70 1.59 -13.75 0.52
N LEU A 71 0.63 -13.20 1.27
CA LEU A 71 0.42 -13.56 2.68
C LEU A 71 -0.06 -15.01 2.84
N THR A 72 -0.79 -15.55 1.86
CA THR A 72 -1.38 -16.91 1.91
C THR A 72 -0.63 -17.94 1.07
N ALA A 73 0.33 -17.53 0.24
CA ALA A 73 1.09 -18.42 -0.63
C ALA A 73 1.78 -19.57 0.12
N THR A 74 1.84 -20.73 -0.53
CA THR A 74 2.61 -21.89 -0.08
C THR A 74 3.39 -22.45 -1.28
N PRO A 75 4.72 -22.61 -1.20
CA PRO A 75 5.59 -22.24 -0.08
C PRO A 75 5.75 -20.72 0.07
N SER A 76 5.92 -20.25 1.31
CA SER A 76 6.19 -18.84 1.63
C SER A 76 7.24 -18.74 2.75
N PRO A 77 8.13 -17.72 2.71
CA PRO A 77 9.08 -17.45 3.80
C PRO A 77 8.39 -17.14 5.13
N LEU A 78 7.11 -16.76 5.08
CA LEU A 78 6.27 -16.44 6.24
C LEU A 78 5.82 -17.67 7.05
N THR A 79 6.19 -18.89 6.63
CA THR A 79 5.87 -20.13 7.36
C THR A 79 6.85 -20.43 8.52
N SER A 80 8.07 -19.86 8.48
CA SER A 80 9.07 -19.95 9.56
C SER A 80 8.59 -19.31 10.87
N ALA A 81 9.21 -19.61 12.01
CA ALA A 81 8.82 -19.00 13.30
C ALA A 81 8.89 -17.47 13.27
N ALA A 82 10.00 -16.91 12.75
CA ALA A 82 10.14 -15.47 12.51
C ALA A 82 9.12 -14.96 11.48
N GLY A 83 8.91 -15.73 10.40
CA GLY A 83 7.94 -15.43 9.35
C GLY A 83 6.50 -15.32 9.85
N LYS A 84 6.06 -16.19 10.77
CA LYS A 84 4.73 -16.14 11.38
C LYS A 84 4.55 -14.86 12.20
N ALA A 85 5.58 -14.45 12.95
CA ALA A 85 5.56 -13.18 13.67
C ALA A 85 5.46 -11.99 12.71
N ARG A 86 6.26 -11.96 11.63
CA ARG A 86 6.20 -10.91 10.61
C ARG A 86 4.85 -10.86 9.91
N LYS A 87 4.28 -12.01 9.54
CA LYS A 87 2.95 -12.12 8.94
C LYS A 87 1.89 -11.47 9.81
N LYS A 88 1.90 -11.75 11.12
CA LYS A 88 0.97 -11.13 12.07
C LYS A 88 1.12 -9.60 12.14
N GLU A 89 2.36 -9.11 12.14
CA GLU A 89 2.64 -7.67 12.12
C GLU A 89 2.15 -7.01 10.81
N ILE A 90 2.51 -7.58 9.66
CA ILE A 90 2.09 -7.10 8.34
C ILE A 90 0.56 -7.06 8.25
N THR A 91 -0.12 -8.17 8.58
CA THR A 91 -1.58 -8.25 8.48
C THR A 91 -2.27 -7.22 9.38
N ARG A 92 -1.80 -7.02 10.61
CA ARG A 92 -2.37 -6.02 11.52
C ARG A 92 -2.20 -4.60 11.00
N LEU A 93 -0.98 -4.24 10.60
CA LEU A 93 -0.71 -2.89 10.10
C LEU A 93 -1.44 -2.64 8.77
N TYR A 94 -1.51 -3.64 7.89
CA TYR A 94 -2.22 -3.53 6.62
C TYR A 94 -3.73 -3.36 6.84
N LEU A 95 -4.34 -4.17 7.72
CA LEU A 95 -5.77 -4.06 8.03
C LEU A 95 -6.10 -2.71 8.69
N PHE A 96 -5.28 -2.29 9.65
CA PHE A 96 -5.40 -0.97 10.28
C PHE A 96 -5.30 0.15 9.25
N GLY A 97 -4.28 0.13 8.39
CA GLY A 97 -4.11 1.11 7.32
C GLY A 97 -5.27 1.14 6.34
N ALA A 98 -5.80 -0.03 5.96
CA ALA A 98 -6.97 -0.14 5.08
C ALA A 98 -8.23 0.45 5.71
N VAL A 99 -8.50 0.15 6.98
CA VAL A 99 -9.64 0.71 7.72
C VAL A 99 -9.53 2.24 7.78
N ILE A 100 -8.38 2.76 8.20
CA ILE A 100 -8.15 4.21 8.29
C ILE A 100 -8.30 4.89 6.92
N PHE A 101 -7.76 4.29 5.86
CA PHE A 101 -7.89 4.80 4.50
C PHE A 101 -9.35 4.86 4.05
N LEU A 102 -10.12 3.79 4.29
CA LEU A 102 -11.54 3.72 3.95
C LEU A 102 -12.38 4.69 4.79
N THR A 103 -12.05 4.87 6.07
CA THR A 103 -12.67 5.91 6.90
C THR A 103 -12.44 7.30 6.32
N GLY A 104 -11.19 7.61 5.91
CA GLY A 104 -10.88 8.86 5.22
C GLY A 104 -11.73 9.03 3.96
N PHE A 105 -11.81 8.00 3.11
CA PHE A 105 -12.65 8.02 1.91
C PHE A 105 -14.14 8.23 2.24
N GLY A 106 -14.64 7.63 3.32
CA GLY A 106 -16.00 7.87 3.83
C GLY A 106 -16.22 9.34 4.22
N VAL A 107 -15.29 9.92 4.98
CA VAL A 107 -15.34 11.35 5.36
C VAL A 107 -15.36 12.25 4.12
N TRP A 108 -14.57 11.94 3.10
CA TRP A 108 -14.57 12.68 1.83
C TRP A 108 -15.92 12.59 1.10
N ASN A 109 -16.60 11.45 1.12
CA ASN A 109 -17.93 11.34 0.52
C ASN A 109 -18.97 12.17 1.28
N VAL A 110 -18.93 12.15 2.62
CA VAL A 110 -19.79 13.00 3.46
C VAL A 110 -19.53 14.48 3.14
N ASP A 111 -18.27 14.88 3.01
CA ASP A 111 -17.89 16.26 2.70
C ASP A 111 -18.40 16.72 1.33
N ASN A 112 -18.37 15.85 0.31
CA ASN A 112 -18.93 16.17 -1.01
C ASN A 112 -20.46 16.27 -0.99
N ILE A 113 -21.15 15.34 -0.31
CA ILE A 113 -22.62 15.28 -0.29
C ILE A 113 -23.22 16.42 0.55
N PHE A 114 -22.63 16.71 1.71
CA PHE A 114 -23.13 17.70 2.66
C PHE A 114 -22.33 19.02 2.63
N CYS A 115 -21.70 19.34 1.50
CA CYS A 115 -20.79 20.48 1.35
C CYS A 115 -21.42 21.82 1.76
N ALA A 116 -22.68 22.07 1.42
CA ALA A 116 -23.36 23.32 1.78
C ALA A 116 -23.60 23.40 3.31
N GLN A 117 -24.07 22.31 3.91
CA GLN A 117 -24.39 22.21 5.32
C GLN A 117 -23.13 22.31 6.18
N LEU A 118 -22.06 21.61 5.80
CA LEU A 118 -20.78 21.66 6.51
C LEU A 118 -20.11 23.04 6.39
N ARG A 119 -20.26 23.73 5.26
CA ARG A 119 -19.79 25.12 5.12
C ARG A 119 -20.57 26.09 6.02
N ALA A 120 -21.90 25.98 6.04
CA ALA A 120 -22.73 26.80 6.92
C ALA A 120 -22.40 26.53 8.40
N ALA A 121 -22.26 25.26 8.78
CA ALA A 121 -21.87 24.86 10.13
C ALA A 121 -20.49 25.42 10.52
N ARG A 122 -19.50 25.41 9.61
CA ARG A 122 -18.18 26.03 9.84
C ARG A 122 -18.27 27.53 10.10
N GLN A 123 -19.09 28.24 9.31
CA GLN A 123 -19.29 29.68 9.50
C GLN A 123 -19.97 30.00 10.84
N TYR A 124 -20.90 29.15 11.27
CA TYR A 124 -21.58 29.29 12.55
C TYR A 124 -20.66 28.99 13.75
N VAL A 125 -19.88 27.91 13.68
CA VAL A 125 -18.99 27.49 14.78
C VAL A 125 -17.77 28.40 14.91
N GLY A 126 -17.21 28.88 13.80
CA GLY A 126 -16.02 29.73 13.80
C GLY A 126 -14.72 28.99 14.17
N TYR A 127 -13.58 29.65 13.94
CA TYR A 127 -12.27 29.12 14.32
C TYR A 127 -12.01 29.33 15.83
N PRO A 128 -11.30 28.40 16.50
CA PRO A 128 -10.54 27.27 15.95
C PRO A 128 -11.36 25.98 15.71
N TRP A 129 -12.56 25.88 16.27
CA TRP A 129 -13.35 24.64 16.30
C TRP A 129 -13.88 24.20 14.92
N ALA A 130 -13.99 25.13 13.96
CA ALA A 130 -14.34 24.84 12.57
C ALA A 130 -13.41 23.81 11.89
N VAL A 131 -12.16 23.64 12.37
CA VAL A 131 -11.21 22.64 11.84
C VAL A 131 -11.76 21.21 11.92
N PHE A 132 -12.56 20.89 12.94
CA PHE A 132 -13.16 19.55 13.06
C PHE A 132 -14.24 19.27 12.00
N LEU A 133 -14.77 20.31 11.36
CA LEU A 133 -15.75 20.22 10.28
C LEU A 133 -15.11 20.26 8.88
N GLU A 134 -13.78 20.41 8.79
CA GLU A 134 -13.03 20.37 7.52
C GLU A 134 -12.85 18.93 7.03
N GLY A 135 -13.93 18.31 6.55
CA GLY A 135 -13.93 16.92 6.10
C GLY A 135 -12.85 16.63 5.06
N HIS A 136 -12.64 17.54 4.11
CA HIS A 136 -11.56 17.41 3.12
C HIS A 136 -10.16 17.37 3.75
N GLY A 137 -9.92 18.16 4.81
CA GLY A 137 -8.64 18.15 5.53
C GLY A 137 -8.41 16.81 6.25
N TRP A 138 -9.44 16.32 6.95
CA TRP A 138 -9.40 15.01 7.62
C TRP A 138 -9.24 13.86 6.64
N TRP A 139 -9.85 13.93 5.45
CA TRP A 139 -9.63 12.95 4.39
C TRP A 139 -8.16 12.80 4.01
N HIS A 140 -7.43 13.91 3.79
CA HIS A 140 -5.99 13.86 3.48
C HIS A 140 -5.17 13.24 4.60
N ILE A 141 -5.45 13.59 5.86
CA ILE A 141 -4.73 13.05 7.02
C ILE A 141 -4.96 11.54 7.13
N LEU A 142 -6.22 11.11 7.07
CA LEU A 142 -6.61 9.71 7.21
C LEU A 142 -6.09 8.87 6.05
N THR A 143 -6.31 9.29 4.80
CA THR A 143 -5.82 8.54 3.63
C THR A 143 -4.30 8.56 3.52
N GLY A 144 -3.63 9.65 3.90
CA GLY A 144 -2.17 9.73 3.95
C GLY A 144 -1.58 8.75 4.96
N TYR A 145 -2.13 8.71 6.18
CA TYR A 145 -1.66 7.78 7.22
C TYR A 145 -2.03 6.32 6.93
N GLY A 146 -3.20 6.08 6.36
CA GLY A 146 -3.60 4.77 5.86
C GLY A 146 -2.66 4.28 4.76
N ALA A 147 -2.35 5.11 3.77
CA ALA A 147 -1.41 4.80 2.69
C ALA A 147 0.00 4.53 3.22
N TYR A 148 0.50 5.34 4.15
CA TYR A 148 1.77 5.10 4.84
C TYR A 148 1.82 3.70 5.48
N SER A 149 0.79 3.36 6.25
CA SER A 149 0.69 2.06 6.92
C SER A 149 0.68 0.89 5.92
N LEU A 150 -0.07 1.02 4.83
CA LEU A 150 -0.13 0.01 3.76
C LEU A 150 1.22 -0.16 3.06
N ILE A 151 1.92 0.95 2.76
CA ILE A 151 3.26 0.93 2.13
C ILE A 151 4.28 0.29 3.06
N THR A 152 4.30 0.65 4.34
CA THR A 152 5.20 0.06 5.34
C THR A 152 4.97 -1.44 5.47
N ALA A 153 3.70 -1.88 5.57
CA ALA A 153 3.35 -3.30 5.64
C ALA A 153 3.76 -4.05 4.36
N GLY A 154 3.49 -3.48 3.19
CA GLY A 154 3.91 -4.03 1.89
C GLY A 154 5.43 -4.10 1.72
N SER A 155 6.16 -3.12 2.24
CA SER A 155 7.63 -3.09 2.21
C SER A 155 8.22 -4.21 3.07
N LEU A 156 7.71 -4.41 4.29
CA LEU A 156 8.13 -5.53 5.13
C LEU A 156 7.82 -6.87 4.46
N LEU A 157 6.64 -7.01 3.85
CA LEU A 157 6.27 -8.21 3.10
C LEU A 157 7.27 -8.48 1.96
N ALA A 158 7.56 -7.48 1.14
CA ALA A 158 8.50 -7.60 0.03
C ALA A 158 9.91 -7.98 0.50
N LEU A 159 10.38 -7.39 1.60
CA LEU A 159 11.68 -7.70 2.20
C LEU A 159 11.75 -9.12 2.76
N CYS A 160 10.68 -9.60 3.40
CA CYS A 160 10.56 -10.99 3.86
C CYS A 160 10.58 -12.00 2.71
N TYR A 161 10.22 -11.59 1.49
CA TYR A 161 10.33 -12.41 0.30
C TYR A 161 11.71 -12.33 -0.34
N LYS A 162 12.34 -11.15 -0.32
CA LYS A 162 13.66 -10.94 -0.92
C LYS A 162 14.78 -11.57 -0.08
N GLU A 163 14.66 -11.57 1.24
CA GLU A 163 15.62 -12.14 2.19
C GLU A 163 14.90 -12.91 3.31
N GLU A 164 15.61 -13.26 4.38
CA GLU A 164 15.04 -13.96 5.53
C GLU A 164 14.16 -13.03 6.40
N PRO A 165 12.93 -13.43 6.79
CA PRO A 165 12.06 -12.62 7.65
C PRO A 165 12.67 -12.23 9.00
N ALA A 166 13.62 -13.00 9.52
CA ALA A 166 14.31 -12.72 10.77
C ALA A 166 15.24 -11.49 10.71
N ASN A 167 15.51 -10.97 9.52
CA ASN A 167 16.39 -9.81 9.32
C ASN A 167 15.68 -8.48 9.55
N PHE A 168 14.35 -8.47 9.64
CA PHE A 168 13.56 -7.24 9.67
C PHE A 168 12.55 -7.23 10.80
N GLU A 169 12.27 -6.04 11.32
CA GLU A 169 11.17 -5.81 12.25
C GLU A 169 10.45 -4.49 12.00
N LEU A 170 9.20 -4.38 12.47
CA LEU A 170 8.55 -3.08 12.60
C LEU A 170 8.90 -2.45 13.94
N THR A 171 9.23 -1.16 13.91
CA THR A 171 9.38 -0.38 15.14
C THR A 171 8.02 -0.23 15.84
N LYS A 172 8.03 -0.27 17.18
CA LYS A 172 6.85 -0.07 18.01
C LYS A 172 6.62 1.43 18.26
N ALA A 173 6.17 2.14 17.23
CA ALA A 173 5.89 3.57 17.29
C ALA A 173 4.56 3.89 16.58
N ALA A 174 4.04 5.10 16.80
CA ALA A 174 2.89 5.60 16.04
C ALA A 174 3.16 5.62 14.53
N PHE A 175 4.40 5.89 14.14
CA PHE A 175 4.86 5.79 12.75
C PHE A 175 5.84 4.60 12.62
N PRO A 176 5.33 3.37 12.45
CA PRO A 176 6.17 2.20 12.35
C PRO A 176 7.02 2.24 11.08
N ILE A 177 8.32 2.00 11.23
CA ILE A 177 9.26 1.88 10.13
C ILE A 177 9.81 0.46 10.07
N VAL A 178 10.18 0.01 8.87
CA VAL A 178 10.86 -1.27 8.70
C VAL A 178 12.33 -1.10 9.08
N LYS A 179 12.76 -1.76 10.15
CA LYS A 179 14.13 -1.75 10.64
C LYS A 179 14.83 -3.07 10.32
N ARG A 180 16.04 -2.99 9.79
CA ARG A 180 16.93 -4.16 9.68
C ARG A 180 17.57 -4.43 11.04
N VAL A 181 17.44 -5.65 11.54
CA VAL A 181 17.98 -6.10 12.84
C VAL A 181 19.12 -7.10 12.73
N LYS A 182 19.27 -7.75 11.57
CA LYS A 182 20.39 -8.66 11.29
C LYS A 182 21.08 -8.26 9.98
N PRO A 183 22.40 -8.48 9.87
CA PRO A 183 23.12 -8.22 8.64
C PRO A 183 22.60 -9.11 7.50
N TYR A 184 22.77 -8.64 6.27
CA TYR A 184 22.45 -9.44 5.10
C TYR A 184 23.27 -10.73 5.12
N SER A 185 22.58 -11.86 5.00
CA SER A 185 23.21 -13.18 4.85
C SER A 185 22.91 -13.67 3.43
N PRO A 186 23.91 -13.78 2.54
CA PRO A 186 23.67 -14.28 1.21
C PRO A 186 23.13 -15.72 1.27
N PRO A 187 22.25 -16.12 0.33
CA PRO A 187 21.79 -17.50 0.26
C PRO A 187 22.99 -18.43 0.20
N LYS A 188 23.08 -19.41 1.13
CA LYS A 188 24.14 -20.43 1.07
C LYS A 188 24.07 -21.07 -0.32
N ALA A 189 25.15 -20.97 -1.10
CA ALA A 189 25.25 -21.63 -2.38
C ALA A 189 24.87 -23.10 -2.16
N ARG A 190 23.79 -23.55 -2.82
CA ARG A 190 23.36 -24.94 -2.76
C ARG A 190 24.56 -25.77 -3.18
N ARG A 191 25.23 -26.44 -2.23
CA ARG A 191 26.35 -27.35 -2.51
C ARG A 191 25.86 -28.23 -3.66
N LYS A 192 26.50 -28.13 -4.82
CA LYS A 192 26.30 -29.10 -5.89
C LYS A 192 26.66 -30.43 -5.24
N ILE A 193 25.67 -31.27 -4.99
CA ILE A 193 25.89 -32.67 -4.68
C ILE A 193 26.36 -33.25 -6.01
N THR A 194 27.68 -33.25 -6.22
CA THR A 194 28.32 -34.11 -7.20
C THR A 194 28.13 -35.54 -6.69
N GLN A 195 27.19 -36.26 -7.30
CA GLN A 195 27.28 -37.70 -7.44
C GLN A 195 27.99 -37.99 -8.76
#